data_AF-A0AAU7Q7E3-F1
#
_entry.id   AF-A0AAU7Q7E3-F1
#
_cell.length_a   1.000
_cell.length_b   1.000
_cell.length_c   1.000
_cell.angle_alpha   90.00
_cell.angle_beta   90.00
_cell.angle_gamma   90.00
#
_symmetry.space_group_name_H-M   'P 1'
#
loop_
_entity.id
_entity.type
_entity.pdbx_description
1 polymer ?
#
loop_
_entity_poly.entity_id
_entity_poly.type
_entity_poly.pdbx_seq_one_letter_code
_entity_poly.pdbx_strand_id
1 'polypeptide(L)'
;MPRRGGWVGQYLAAKPKNAERVITLATQLKTILAQKTHHTDAGEPYKAAMRVALLSYEIGITPCWNCKSGKDRTGMLDVELKREAAAVYAGKAGNGIGMLDAEGQRLMQAVLLNSGNLEIQRYNTGLTGNKVLNKKPADAIVGLSMRKRIGDAADKGAGLSILAVS
;
A
#
# COMPACT_ATOMS: atom_id res chain seq x y z
N MET A 1 -17.19 21.30 -14.34
CA MET A 1 -16.47 20.03 -14.11
C MET A 1 -17.23 18.90 -14.79
N PRO A 2 -16.58 17.96 -15.50
CA PRO A 2 -17.28 16.81 -16.06
C PRO A 2 -18.01 16.04 -14.94
N ARG A 3 -19.27 15.64 -15.18
CA ARG A 3 -20.03 14.81 -14.23
C ARG A 3 -19.24 13.55 -13.93
N ARG A 4 -18.82 13.37 -12.68
CA ARG A 4 -18.29 12.09 -12.21
C ARG A 4 -19.46 11.12 -12.17
N GLY A 5 -19.41 10.03 -12.95
CA GLY A 5 -20.41 8.97 -12.96
C GLY A 5 -20.12 7.86 -11.94
N GLY A 6 -20.93 6.80 -11.95
CA GLY A 6 -20.76 5.62 -11.09
C GLY A 6 -20.97 5.91 -9.59
N TRP A 7 -20.45 5.04 -8.73
CA TRP A 7 -20.60 5.13 -7.28
C TRP A 7 -20.00 6.41 -6.68
N VAL A 8 -18.89 6.91 -7.25
CA VAL A 8 -18.31 8.21 -6.84
C VAL A 8 -19.26 9.36 -7.13
N GLY A 9 -19.90 9.36 -8.32
CA GLY A 9 -20.89 10.37 -8.68
C GLY A 9 -22.10 10.36 -7.76
N GLN A 10 -22.63 9.17 -7.49
CA GLN A 10 -23.76 8.96 -6.58
C GLN A 10 -23.43 9.43 -5.15
N TYR A 11 -22.26 9.04 -4.63
CA TYR A 11 -21.80 9.45 -3.30
C TYR A 11 -21.65 10.96 -3.17
N LEU A 12 -21.03 11.62 -4.17
CA LEU A 12 -20.79 13.07 -4.14
C LEU A 12 -22.06 13.91 -4.29
N ALA A 13 -23.17 13.35 -4.80
CA ALA A 13 -24.44 14.06 -4.92
C ALA A 13 -24.98 14.53 -3.55
N ALA A 14 -24.65 13.79 -2.49
CA ALA A 14 -25.03 14.11 -1.11
C ALA A 14 -24.16 15.20 -0.45
N LYS A 15 -23.16 15.76 -1.16
CA LYS A 15 -22.20 16.76 -0.65
C LYS A 15 -21.54 16.36 0.70
N PRO A 16 -20.89 15.18 0.77
CA PRO A 16 -20.31 14.67 2.00
C PRO A 16 -19.09 15.50 2.45
N LYS A 17 -18.79 15.48 3.75
CA LYS A 17 -17.67 16.25 4.34
C LYS A 17 -16.29 15.87 3.75
N ASN A 18 -16.10 14.61 3.35
CA ASN A 18 -14.86 14.11 2.74
C ASN A 18 -14.83 14.25 1.20
N ALA A 19 -15.71 15.06 0.59
CA ALA A 19 -15.82 15.19 -0.86
C ALA A 19 -14.48 15.48 -1.55
N GLU A 20 -13.65 16.34 -0.98
CA GLU A 20 -12.33 16.67 -1.54
C GLU A 20 -11.42 15.43 -1.63
N ARG A 21 -11.37 14.62 -0.57
CA ARG A 21 -10.54 13.41 -0.54
C ARG A 21 -11.01 12.37 -1.56
N VAL A 22 -12.32 12.16 -1.66
CA VAL A 22 -12.93 11.28 -2.67
C VAL A 22 -12.60 11.74 -4.08
N ILE A 23 -12.69 13.05 -4.31
CA ILE A 23 -12.34 13.68 -5.58
C ILE A 23 -10.87 13.46 -5.93
N THR A 24 -9.97 13.68 -4.97
CA THR A 24 -8.53 13.50 -5.14
C THR A 24 -8.20 12.04 -5.48
N LEU A 25 -8.68 11.08 -4.69
CA LEU A 25 -8.44 9.65 -4.93
C LEU A 25 -9.00 9.18 -6.28
N ALA A 26 -10.22 9.59 -6.63
CA ALA A 26 -10.82 9.25 -7.91
C ALA A 26 -10.04 9.86 -9.10
N THR A 27 -9.51 11.07 -8.92
CA THR A 27 -8.70 11.74 -9.94
C THR A 27 -7.34 11.05 -10.10
N GLN A 28 -6.65 10.77 -9.00
CA GLN A 28 -5.40 10.00 -9.00
C GLN A 28 -5.56 8.64 -9.66
N LEU A 29 -6.61 7.89 -9.31
CA LEU A 29 -6.87 6.57 -9.89
C LEU A 29 -7.11 6.66 -11.40
N LYS A 30 -7.91 7.63 -11.87
CA LYS A 30 -8.12 7.87 -13.30
C LYS A 30 -6.80 8.17 -14.01
N THR A 31 -5.96 9.03 -13.43
CA THR A 31 -4.64 9.36 -13.98
C THR A 31 -3.74 8.12 -14.07
N ILE A 32 -3.67 7.32 -13.00
CA ILE A 32 -2.87 6.07 -12.95
C ILE A 32 -3.31 5.06 -14.03
N LEU A 33 -4.62 4.93 -14.24
CA LEU A 33 -5.17 4.03 -15.25
C LEU A 33 -4.95 4.57 -16.67
N ALA A 34 -5.25 5.84 -16.92
CA ALA A 34 -5.09 6.47 -18.23
C ALA A 34 -3.63 6.46 -18.69
N GLN A 35 -2.70 6.74 -17.79
CA GLN A 35 -1.26 6.74 -18.07
C GLN A 35 -0.63 5.35 -17.97
N LYS A 36 -1.40 4.31 -17.58
CA LYS A 36 -0.91 2.94 -17.35
C LYS A 36 0.29 2.85 -16.39
N THR A 37 0.43 3.82 -15.47
CA THR A 37 1.56 3.87 -14.52
C THR A 37 1.49 2.78 -13.45
N HIS A 38 0.42 1.99 -13.42
CA HIS A 38 0.32 0.78 -12.60
C HIS A 38 1.06 -0.42 -13.20
N HIS A 39 1.53 -0.33 -14.46
CA HIS A 39 2.43 -1.33 -15.06
C HIS A 39 3.90 -1.12 -14.66
N THR A 40 4.21 0.02 -14.05
CA THR A 40 5.56 0.34 -13.58
C THR A 40 5.50 0.73 -12.12
N ASP A 41 6.53 0.34 -11.38
CA ASP A 41 6.57 0.61 -9.95
C ASP A 41 6.78 2.10 -9.67
N ALA A 42 7.86 2.68 -10.19
CA ALA A 42 8.24 4.09 -10.00
C ALA A 42 8.23 4.54 -8.51
N GLY A 43 8.55 3.64 -7.58
CA GLY A 43 8.61 3.96 -6.16
C GLY A 43 7.29 3.77 -5.39
N GLU A 44 6.24 3.27 -6.06
CA GLU A 44 4.91 3.06 -5.48
C GLU A 44 4.19 1.88 -6.16
N PRO A 45 4.54 0.63 -5.85
CA PRO A 45 4.06 -0.51 -6.64
C PRO A 45 2.58 -0.80 -6.43
N TYR A 46 2.01 -0.34 -5.32
CA TYR A 46 0.60 -0.54 -4.97
C TYR A 46 -0.28 0.65 -5.35
N LYS A 47 0.22 1.65 -6.10
CA LYS A 47 -0.49 2.92 -6.34
C LYS A 47 -1.95 2.75 -6.74
N ALA A 48 -2.25 1.90 -7.73
CA ALA A 48 -3.62 1.68 -8.19
C ALA A 48 -4.48 0.98 -7.13
N ALA A 49 -4.02 -0.15 -6.61
CA ALA A 49 -4.76 -0.96 -5.64
C ALA A 49 -5.05 -0.17 -4.34
N MET A 50 -4.08 0.61 -3.88
CA MET A 50 -4.22 1.50 -2.74
C MET A 50 -5.31 2.56 -2.98
N ARG A 51 -5.33 3.22 -4.14
CA ARG A 51 -6.38 4.21 -4.44
C ARG A 51 -7.76 3.58 -4.55
N VAL A 52 -7.87 2.37 -5.10
CA VAL A 52 -9.14 1.64 -5.13
C VAL A 52 -9.63 1.37 -3.71
N ALA A 53 -8.80 0.77 -2.86
CA ALA A 53 -9.19 0.41 -1.50
C ALA A 53 -9.53 1.63 -0.63
N LEU A 54 -8.72 2.70 -0.69
CA LEU A 54 -9.01 3.95 0.01
C LEU A 54 -10.30 4.59 -0.52
N LEU A 55 -10.47 4.68 -1.84
CA LEU A 55 -11.67 5.28 -2.42
C LEU A 55 -12.92 4.51 -2.00
N SER A 56 -12.89 3.19 -2.02
CA SER A 56 -13.99 2.34 -1.52
C SER A 56 -14.32 2.65 -0.05
N TYR A 57 -13.30 2.71 0.81
CA TYR A 57 -13.50 3.06 2.22
C TYR A 57 -14.14 4.45 2.39
N GLU A 58 -13.63 5.46 1.67
CA GLU A 58 -14.13 6.84 1.76
C GLU A 58 -15.59 6.99 1.30
N ILE A 59 -16.09 6.09 0.45
CA ILE A 59 -17.49 6.08 -0.01
C ILE A 59 -18.37 5.08 0.74
N GLY A 60 -17.88 4.51 1.85
CA GLY A 60 -18.65 3.62 2.72
C GLY A 60 -18.77 2.17 2.21
N ILE A 61 -17.85 1.73 1.35
CA ILE A 61 -17.83 0.38 0.79
C ILE A 61 -16.68 -0.40 1.40
N THR A 62 -16.94 -1.63 1.80
CA THR A 62 -15.92 -2.56 2.31
C THR A 62 -15.31 -3.35 1.16
N PRO A 63 -14.06 -3.06 0.72
CA PRO A 63 -13.45 -3.82 -0.35
C PRO A 63 -12.81 -5.11 0.21
N CYS A 64 -12.83 -6.17 -0.59
CA CYS A 64 -11.98 -7.33 -0.38
C CYS A 64 -10.79 -7.25 -1.34
N TRP A 65 -9.58 -7.51 -0.85
CA TRP A 65 -8.39 -7.57 -1.69
C TRP A 65 -7.52 -8.76 -1.29
N ASN A 66 -7.02 -9.47 -2.29
CA ASN A 66 -6.12 -10.60 -2.07
C ASN A 66 -5.21 -10.79 -3.29
N CYS A 67 -4.00 -11.27 -3.03
CA CYS A 67 -3.19 -11.94 -4.03
C CYS A 67 -3.49 -13.46 -4.03
N LYS A 68 -2.76 -14.22 -4.83
CA LYS A 68 -2.90 -15.69 -4.95
C LYS A 68 -2.88 -16.42 -3.59
N SER A 69 -2.01 -16.04 -2.68
CA SER A 69 -1.80 -16.74 -1.39
C SER A 69 -2.25 -15.95 -0.16
N GLY A 70 -2.74 -14.72 -0.33
CA GLY A 70 -3.19 -13.88 0.78
C GLY A 70 -2.09 -13.31 1.69
N LYS A 71 -0.81 -13.60 1.45
CA LYS A 71 0.31 -13.30 2.37
C LYS A 71 1.12 -12.08 1.96
N ASP A 72 2.00 -12.26 0.98
CA ASP A 72 3.07 -11.30 0.68
C ASP A 72 2.51 -10.00 0.09
N ARG A 73 1.89 -10.09 -1.10
CA ARG A 73 1.35 -8.90 -1.79
C ARG A 73 0.10 -8.34 -1.13
N THR A 74 -0.72 -9.18 -0.51
CA THR A 74 -1.89 -8.74 0.28
C THR A 74 -1.43 -7.98 1.52
N GLY A 75 -0.49 -8.54 2.27
CA GLY A 75 0.05 -7.93 3.48
C GLY A 75 0.74 -6.60 3.17
N MET A 76 1.48 -6.49 2.07
CA MET A 76 2.08 -5.21 1.68
C MET A 76 1.05 -4.14 1.30
N LEU A 77 -0.03 -4.50 0.59
CA LEU A 77 -1.11 -3.55 0.35
C LEU A 77 -1.77 -3.11 1.67
N ASP A 78 -1.97 -4.03 2.61
CA ASP A 78 -2.46 -3.71 3.96
C ASP A 78 -1.53 -2.73 4.72
N VAL A 79 -0.21 -2.91 4.63
CA VAL A 79 0.77 -1.97 5.21
C VAL A 79 0.62 -0.58 4.59
N GLU A 80 0.52 -0.48 3.26
CA GLU A 80 0.34 0.81 2.56
C GLU A 80 -0.94 1.53 3.03
N LEU A 81 -2.04 0.78 3.18
CA LEU A 81 -3.32 1.32 3.63
C LEU A 81 -3.28 1.78 5.09
N LYS A 82 -2.69 0.98 5.98
CA LYS A 82 -2.53 1.33 7.40
C LYS A 82 -1.61 2.55 7.58
N ARG A 83 -0.52 2.64 6.81
CA ARG A 83 0.37 3.81 6.80
C ARG A 83 -0.36 5.07 6.35
N GLU A 84 -1.19 4.99 5.30
CA GLU A 84 -1.96 6.14 4.86
C GLU A 84 -3.05 6.54 5.86
N ALA A 85 -3.76 5.58 6.45
CA ALA A 85 -4.73 5.86 7.51
C ALA A 85 -4.06 6.57 8.71
N ALA A 86 -2.89 6.09 9.13
CA ALA A 86 -2.11 6.73 10.20
C ALA A 86 -1.63 8.15 9.82
N ALA A 87 -1.17 8.36 8.59
CA ALA A 87 -0.74 9.67 8.11
C ALA A 87 -1.90 10.68 8.09
N VAL A 88 -3.07 10.26 7.63
CA VAL A 88 -4.30 11.09 7.63
C VAL A 88 -4.72 11.44 9.03
N TYR A 89 -4.71 10.46 9.94
CA TYR A 89 -5.02 10.70 11.36
C TYR A 89 -4.06 11.71 11.99
N ALA A 90 -2.78 11.68 11.62
CA ALA A 90 -1.76 12.63 12.06
C ALA A 90 -1.83 14.00 11.34
N GLY A 91 -2.81 14.25 10.46
CA GLY A 91 -2.93 15.49 9.71
C GLY A 91 -1.93 15.67 8.57
N LYS A 92 -1.25 14.59 8.15
CA LYS A 92 -0.16 14.59 7.15
C LYS A 92 -0.58 14.01 5.79
N ALA A 93 -1.86 14.15 5.43
CA ALA A 93 -2.49 13.40 4.34
C ALA A 93 -1.62 13.26 3.07
N GLY A 94 -1.43 12.01 2.63
CA GLY A 94 -0.56 11.62 1.53
C GLY A 94 -1.20 11.89 0.17
N ASN A 95 -1.14 13.14 -0.28
CA ASN A 95 -1.65 13.51 -1.59
C ASN A 95 -0.66 13.19 -2.74
N GLY A 96 0.55 12.71 -2.40
CA GLY A 96 1.60 12.39 -3.35
C GLY A 96 1.42 11.02 -3.99
N ILE A 97 1.55 10.97 -5.32
CA ILE A 97 1.91 9.75 -6.04
C ILE A 97 3.43 9.64 -6.02
N GLY A 98 3.95 8.43 -5.84
CA GLY A 98 5.38 8.14 -5.92
C GLY A 98 6.07 7.94 -4.58
N MET A 99 7.34 8.31 -4.54
CA MET A 99 8.26 8.01 -3.43
C MET A 99 7.87 8.71 -2.13
N LEU A 100 8.05 7.99 -1.03
CA LEU A 100 7.90 8.52 0.31
C LEU A 100 9.13 9.38 0.68
N ASP A 101 8.90 10.45 1.42
CA ASP A 101 9.95 11.17 2.13
C ASP A 101 10.43 10.38 3.35
N ALA A 102 11.45 10.90 4.06
CA ALA A 102 12.06 10.21 5.18
C ALA A 102 11.07 9.93 6.33
N GLU A 103 10.12 10.83 6.56
CA GLU A 103 9.08 10.62 7.57
C GLU A 103 8.08 9.54 7.14
N GLY A 104 7.59 9.61 5.90
CA GLY A 104 6.70 8.61 5.31
C GLY A 104 7.34 7.22 5.30
N GLN A 105 8.65 7.13 5.02
CA GLN A 105 9.42 5.90 5.13
C GLN A 105 9.43 5.37 6.57
N ARG A 106 9.72 6.21 7.58
CA ARG A 106 9.69 5.78 8.99
C ARG A 106 8.31 5.26 9.42
N LEU A 107 7.23 5.92 9.00
CA LEU A 107 5.87 5.46 9.28
C LEU A 107 5.59 4.12 8.59
N MET A 108 6.00 3.97 7.34
CA MET A 108 5.89 2.70 6.60
C MET A 108 6.61 1.56 7.33
N GLN A 109 7.82 1.81 7.82
CA GLN A 109 8.61 0.83 8.59
C GLN A 109 7.91 0.45 9.89
N ALA A 110 7.41 1.44 10.64
CA ALA A 110 6.70 1.20 11.89
C ALA A 110 5.45 0.34 11.68
N VAL A 111 4.65 0.65 10.65
CA VAL A 111 3.46 -0.17 10.31
C VAL A 111 3.87 -1.57 9.89
N LEU A 112 4.84 -1.70 8.97
CA LEU A 112 5.30 -2.99 8.47
C LEU A 112 5.75 -3.95 9.58
N LEU A 113 6.42 -3.45 10.61
CA LEU A 113 6.93 -4.25 11.71
C LEU A 113 5.87 -4.57 12.78
N ASN A 114 4.76 -3.83 12.82
CA ASN A 114 3.77 -3.90 13.92
C ASN A 114 2.33 -4.20 13.47
N SER A 115 2.05 -4.44 12.18
CA SER A 115 0.68 -4.53 11.63
C SER A 115 0.05 -5.94 11.61
N GLY A 116 0.63 -6.93 12.30
CA GLY A 116 0.14 -8.32 12.36
C GLY A 116 0.45 -9.17 11.12
N ASN A 117 0.96 -8.57 10.04
CA ASN A 117 1.27 -9.30 8.80
C ASN A 117 2.36 -10.37 8.98
N LEU A 118 3.27 -10.18 9.94
CA LEU A 118 4.28 -11.17 10.32
C LEU A 118 3.66 -12.41 10.97
N GLU A 119 2.56 -12.25 11.71
CA GLU A 119 1.85 -13.36 12.35
C GLU A 119 1.09 -14.19 11.32
N ILE A 120 0.40 -13.55 10.38
CA ILE A 120 -0.28 -14.24 9.26
C ILE A 120 0.72 -15.12 8.51
N GLN A 121 1.92 -14.61 8.27
CA GLN A 121 2.95 -15.40 7.65
C GLN A 121 3.41 -16.57 8.52
N ARG A 122 3.68 -16.33 9.81
CA ARG A 122 4.05 -17.37 10.76
C ARG A 122 3.02 -18.49 10.80
N TYR A 123 1.73 -18.16 10.89
CA TYR A 123 0.66 -19.16 10.90
C TYR A 123 0.62 -20.01 9.63
N ASN A 124 0.98 -19.44 8.48
CA ASN A 124 0.92 -20.13 7.21
C ASN A 124 2.20 -20.88 6.82
N THR A 125 3.35 -20.55 7.39
CA THR A 125 4.65 -21.13 6.98
C THR A 125 5.51 -21.65 8.12
N GLY A 126 5.11 -21.46 9.38
CA GLY A 126 5.95 -21.74 10.56
C GLY A 126 7.07 -20.72 10.77
N LEU A 127 7.51 -20.05 9.71
CA LEU A 127 8.56 -19.04 9.69
C LEU A 127 7.98 -17.62 9.69
N THR A 128 8.68 -16.70 10.36
CA THR A 128 8.45 -15.25 10.31
C THR A 128 9.27 -14.60 9.19
N GLY A 129 8.70 -13.67 8.43
CA GLY A 129 9.47 -12.72 7.60
C GLY A 129 9.01 -12.58 6.15
N ASN A 130 8.71 -11.37 5.69
CA ASN A 130 8.00 -11.11 4.43
C ASN A 130 8.85 -11.38 3.17
N LYS A 131 8.34 -12.16 2.19
CA LYS A 131 9.09 -12.46 0.94
C LYS A 131 9.36 -11.21 0.11
N VAL A 132 8.53 -10.17 0.23
CA VAL A 132 8.75 -8.89 -0.45
C VAL A 132 10.01 -8.17 0.05
N LEU A 133 10.53 -8.54 1.22
CA LEU A 133 11.74 -7.98 1.82
C LEU A 133 12.99 -8.86 1.61
N ASN A 134 12.84 -10.07 1.05
CA ASN A 134 13.90 -11.06 1.06
C ASN A 134 14.95 -10.83 -0.05
N LYS A 135 16.22 -11.10 0.27
CA LYS A 135 17.40 -10.86 -0.59
C LYS A 135 17.77 -12.11 -1.39
N LYS A 136 16.96 -12.58 -2.34
CA LYS A 136 17.51 -13.49 -3.35
C LYS A 136 18.10 -12.67 -4.51
N PRO A 137 19.27 -13.04 -5.07
CA PRO A 137 19.85 -12.36 -6.23
C PRO A 137 18.86 -12.24 -7.41
N ALA A 138 17.95 -13.21 -7.56
CA ALA A 138 16.89 -13.19 -8.55
C ALA A 138 15.83 -12.09 -8.32
N ASP A 139 15.61 -11.66 -7.07
CA ASP A 139 14.65 -10.60 -6.72
C ASP A 139 15.21 -9.19 -7.01
N ALA A 140 16.51 -9.03 -7.26
CA ALA A 140 17.07 -7.74 -7.69
C ALA A 140 16.67 -7.36 -9.13
N ILE A 141 16.25 -8.33 -9.94
CA ILE A 141 15.90 -8.15 -11.37
C ILE A 141 14.37 -8.12 -11.57
N VAL A 142 13.60 -8.74 -10.67
CA VAL A 142 12.12 -8.89 -10.77
C VAL A 142 11.37 -8.31 -9.56
N GLY A 143 12.10 -7.84 -8.54
CA GLY A 143 11.55 -7.36 -7.29
C GLY A 143 11.01 -5.94 -7.40
N LEU A 144 9.94 -5.69 -6.64
CA LEU A 144 9.38 -4.36 -6.47
C LEU A 144 10.41 -3.44 -5.82
N SER A 145 10.35 -2.14 -6.10
CA SER A 145 11.13 -1.05 -5.51
C SER A 145 10.84 -0.81 -4.02
N MET A 146 10.30 -1.80 -3.33
CA MET A 146 9.88 -1.77 -1.94
C MET A 146 10.99 -1.38 -1.01
N ARG A 147 12.24 -1.77 -1.28
CA ARG A 147 13.37 -1.32 -0.48
C ARG A 147 13.57 0.19 -0.54
N LYS A 148 13.45 0.79 -1.73
CA LYS A 148 13.51 2.25 -1.89
C LYS A 148 12.31 2.91 -1.20
N ARG A 149 11.12 2.31 -1.33
CA ARG A 149 9.90 2.84 -0.70
C ARG A 149 9.90 2.74 0.83
N ILE A 150 10.48 1.70 1.40
CA ILE A 150 10.56 1.45 2.85
C ILE A 150 11.76 2.19 3.47
N GLY A 151 12.88 2.32 2.76
CA GLY A 151 14.15 2.81 3.31
C GLY A 151 14.96 1.73 4.05
N ASP A 152 16.00 2.13 4.78
CA ASP A 152 17.03 1.24 5.34
C ASP A 152 16.52 0.21 6.39
N ALA A 153 15.31 0.34 6.91
CA ALA A 153 14.78 -0.67 7.84
C ALA A 153 14.24 -1.93 7.16
N ALA A 154 14.31 -2.05 5.83
CA ALA A 154 14.12 -3.32 5.15
C ALA A 154 15.01 -4.43 5.75
N ASP A 155 16.21 -4.07 6.21
CA ASP A 155 17.16 -4.99 6.84
C ASP A 155 16.77 -5.37 8.30
N LYS A 156 16.00 -4.54 9.02
CA LYS A 156 15.48 -4.86 10.37
C LYS A 156 14.32 -5.86 10.31
N GLY A 157 13.47 -5.78 9.28
CA GLY A 157 12.43 -6.79 9.00
C GLY A 157 12.97 -8.09 8.41
N ALA A 158 14.15 -8.05 7.78
CA ALA A 158 14.86 -9.22 7.27
C ALA A 158 15.62 -10.00 8.37
N GLY A 159 15.77 -9.45 9.58
CA GLY A 159 16.45 -10.09 10.72
C GLY A 159 15.84 -11.40 11.20
N LEU A 160 14.74 -11.88 10.59
CA LEU A 160 14.11 -13.17 10.86
C LEU A 160 14.29 -14.21 9.75
N SER A 161 14.99 -13.90 8.64
CA SER A 161 15.30 -14.88 7.59
C SER A 161 16.61 -15.65 7.81
N ILE A 162 17.37 -15.36 8.87
CA ILE A 162 18.69 -15.96 9.14
C ILE A 162 18.61 -17.37 9.77
N LEU A 163 17.44 -17.85 10.20
CA LEU A 163 17.31 -19.20 10.78
C LEU A 163 16.96 -20.32 9.76
N ALA A 164 17.14 -20.08 8.47
CA ALA A 164 17.00 -21.11 7.43
C ALA A 164 18.36 -21.66 6.93
N VAL A 165 19.34 -21.77 7.84
CA VAL A 165 20.53 -22.63 7.66
C VAL A 165 20.89 -23.21 9.04
N SER A 166 20.24 -24.31 9.41
CA SER A 166 20.67 -25.26 10.44
C SER A 166 20.14 -26.63 10.04
#